data_AF-A0A353X5S1-F1
#
_entry.id   AF-A0A353X5S1-F1
#
_cell.length_a   1.000
_cell.length_b   1.000
_cell.length_c   1.000
_cell.angle_alpha   90.00
_cell.angle_beta   90.00
_cell.angle_gamma   90.00
#
_symmetry.space_group_name_H-M   'P 1'
#
loop_
_entity.id
_entity.type
_entity.pdbx_description
1 polymer ?
#
loop_
_entity_poly.entity_id
_entity_poly.type
_entity_poly.pdbx_seq_one_letter_code
_entity_poly.pdbx_strand_id
1 'polypeptide(L)'
;MPKIDLITVGKAPRGALADLCAEYEKRITWPLAVLDTADAAKQLKDGAFVIALDESGQALSSRAFADLLAAYSRVQICIGGPDGHAPAVRARADAVAAFGPQTWPHRLVRLMALEQVYRAQQILAGHPYHRA
;
A
#
# COMPACT_ATOMS: atom_id res chain seq x y z
N MET A 1 3.32 -11.87 11.28
CA MET A 1 3.80 -10.62 10.65
C MET A 1 3.68 -10.80 9.15
N PRO A 2 2.85 -10.00 8.47
CA PRO A 2 2.65 -10.14 7.03
C PRO A 2 3.90 -9.70 6.25
N LYS A 3 4.16 -10.37 5.12
CA LYS A 3 5.05 -9.84 4.08
C LYS A 3 4.27 -8.86 3.21
N ILE A 4 4.80 -7.67 2.99
CA ILE A 4 4.18 -6.62 2.19
C ILE A 4 4.96 -6.43 0.88
N ASP A 5 4.27 -6.53 -0.24
CA ASP A 5 4.79 -6.09 -1.53
C ASP A 5 4.01 -4.82 -1.96
N LEU A 6 4.66 -3.66 -1.99
CA LEU A 6 4.10 -2.41 -2.51
C LEU A 6 4.45 -2.28 -4.00
N ILE A 7 3.47 -2.49 -4.87
CA ILE A 7 3.64 -2.50 -6.33
C ILE A 7 3.15 -1.17 -6.88
N THR A 8 4.06 -0.39 -7.47
CA THR A 8 3.79 0.93 -8.03
C THR A 8 3.97 0.93 -9.54
N VAL A 9 2.96 1.39 -10.27
CA VAL A 9 3.10 1.61 -11.71
C VAL A 9 3.82 2.92 -11.97
N GLY A 10 4.94 2.86 -12.70
CA GLY A 10 5.75 4.01 -13.06
C GLY A 10 7.14 4.01 -12.42
N LYS A 11 7.72 5.20 -12.26
CA LYS A 11 9.07 5.38 -11.71
C LYS A 11 8.98 5.83 -10.25
N ALA A 12 10.00 5.44 -9.48
CA ALA A 12 10.20 5.93 -8.12
C ALA A 12 10.11 7.47 -8.03
N PRO A 13 9.57 8.00 -6.92
CA PRO A 13 9.60 9.44 -6.66
C PRO A 13 11.03 9.98 -6.60
N ARG A 14 11.18 11.31 -6.68
CA ARG A 14 12.47 12.02 -6.58
C ARG A 14 12.37 13.17 -5.59
N GLY A 15 13.51 13.65 -5.11
CA GLY A 15 13.61 14.76 -4.15
C GLY A 15 12.97 14.42 -2.81
N ALA A 16 12.43 15.43 -2.13
CA ALA A 16 11.89 15.31 -0.77
C ALA A 16 10.87 14.16 -0.59
N LEU A 17 10.07 13.86 -1.62
CA LEU A 17 9.11 12.75 -1.55
C LEU A 17 9.80 11.37 -1.52
N ALA A 18 10.92 11.22 -2.22
CA ALA A 18 11.73 10.00 -2.17
C ALA A 18 12.37 9.83 -0.80
N ASP A 19 12.88 10.92 -0.21
CA ASP A 19 13.49 10.92 1.12
C ASP A 19 12.49 10.49 2.19
N LEU A 20 11.25 11.02 2.13
CA LEU A 20 10.17 10.63 3.03
C LEU A 20 9.76 9.17 2.84
N CYS A 21 9.66 8.67 1.60
CA CYS A 21 9.39 7.25 1.36
C CYS A 21 10.50 6.38 1.98
N ALA A 22 11.76 6.73 1.76
CA ALA A 22 12.91 6.01 2.30
C ALA A 22 12.95 6.04 3.84
N GLU A 23 12.48 7.12 4.47
CA GLU A 23 12.35 7.19 5.93
C GLU A 23 11.35 6.13 6.44
N TYR A 24 10.16 6.03 5.84
CA TYR A 24 9.18 5.02 6.26
C TYR A 24 9.61 3.59 5.92
N GLU A 25 10.23 3.37 4.76
CA GLU A 25 10.80 2.07 4.40
C GLU A 25 11.80 1.57 5.46
N LYS A 26 12.64 2.45 6.02
CA LYS A 26 13.58 2.11 7.11
C LYS A 26 12.90 1.80 8.45
N ARG A 27 11.73 2.39 8.70
CA ARG A 27 10.98 2.26 9.96
C ARG A 27 10.05 1.05 9.98
N ILE A 28 9.70 0.52 8.81
CA ILE A 28 8.94 -0.73 8.67
C ILE A 28 9.89 -1.89 8.93
N THR A 29 9.59 -2.67 9.96
CA THR A 29 10.35 -3.88 10.34
C THR A 29 9.72 -5.15 9.77
N TRP A 30 8.50 -5.05 9.24
CA TRP A 30 7.86 -6.12 8.47
C TRP A 30 8.63 -6.37 7.16
N PRO A 31 8.63 -7.59 6.60
CA PRO A 31 9.29 -7.84 5.33
C PRO A 31 8.58 -7.03 4.25
N LEU A 32 9.28 -6.04 3.69
CA LEU A 32 8.76 -5.11 2.71
C LEU A 32 9.56 -5.20 1.41
N ALA A 33 8.85 -5.33 0.29
CA ALA A 33 9.41 -5.12 -1.04
C ALA A 33 8.66 -3.97 -1.72
N VAL A 34 9.37 -2.99 -2.25
CA VAL A 34 8.79 -1.91 -3.06
C VAL A 34 9.20 -2.13 -4.52
N LEU A 35 8.21 -2.26 -5.40
CA LEU A 35 8.38 -2.69 -6.78
C LEU A 35 7.82 -1.64 -7.74
N ASP A 36 8.71 -0.88 -8.38
CA ASP A 36 8.37 -0.01 -9.49
C ASP A 36 8.32 -0.82 -10.79
N THR A 37 7.18 -0.80 -11.48
CA THR A 37 6.94 -1.62 -12.69
C THR A 37 6.17 -0.84 -13.75
N ALA A 38 6.27 -1.27 -15.01
CA ALA A 38 5.41 -0.78 -16.08
C ALA A 38 4.01 -1.45 -16.05
N ASP A 39 3.92 -2.65 -15.46
CA ASP A 39 2.70 -3.46 -15.43
C ASP A 39 2.62 -4.20 -14.09
N ALA A 40 1.68 -3.79 -13.25
CA ALA A 40 1.45 -4.37 -11.94
C ALA A 40 0.87 -5.79 -12.02
N ALA A 41 0.11 -6.13 -13.07
CA ALA A 41 -0.50 -7.46 -13.20
C ALA A 41 0.56 -8.57 -13.27
N LYS A 42 1.70 -8.29 -13.91
CA LYS A 42 2.85 -9.21 -14.00
C LYS A 42 3.58 -9.43 -12.67
N GLN A 43 3.33 -8.59 -11.68
CA GLN A 43 3.96 -8.69 -10.36
C GLN A 43 3.07 -9.41 -9.33
N LEU A 44 1.81 -9.65 -9.67
CA LEU A 44 0.88 -10.35 -8.79
C LEU A 44 1.34 -11.79 -8.53
N LYS A 45 1.17 -12.24 -7.30
CA LYS A 45 1.61 -13.54 -6.81
C LYS A 45 0.39 -14.35 -6.41
N ASP A 46 0.41 -15.62 -6.79
CA ASP A 46 -0.61 -16.57 -6.37
C ASP A 46 -0.60 -16.71 -4.84
N GLY A 47 -1.79 -16.81 -4.25
CA GLY A 47 -1.99 -16.93 -2.80
C GLY A 47 -1.70 -15.66 -1.98
N ALA A 48 -1.28 -14.56 -2.60
CA ALA A 48 -1.19 -13.27 -1.91
C ALA A 48 -2.55 -12.57 -1.88
N PHE A 49 -2.85 -11.85 -0.80
CA PHE A 49 -4.02 -10.97 -0.74
C PHE A 49 -3.72 -9.65 -1.45
N VAL A 50 -4.53 -9.27 -2.43
CA VAL A 50 -4.27 -8.12 -3.32
C VAL A 50 -5.20 -6.97 -2.97
N ILE A 51 -4.60 -5.84 -2.58
CA ILE A 51 -5.30 -4.57 -2.33
C ILE A 51 -5.00 -3.62 -3.49
N ALA A 52 -6.01 -3.22 -4.25
CA ALA A 52 -5.89 -2.13 -5.20
C ALA A 52 -6.24 -0.80 -4.53
N LEU A 53 -5.30 0.15 -4.52
CA LEU A 53 -5.56 1.51 -4.03
C LEU A 53 -6.19 2.35 -5.15
N ASP A 54 -7.40 2.84 -4.91
CA ASP A 54 -8.22 3.53 -5.88
C ASP A 54 -9.26 4.42 -5.19
N GLU A 55 -9.59 5.59 -5.74
CA GLU A 55 -10.57 6.51 -5.14
C GLU A 55 -11.99 5.92 -5.06
N SER A 56 -12.33 4.93 -5.89
CA SER A 56 -13.62 4.23 -5.81
C SER A 56 -13.65 3.18 -4.69
N GLY A 57 -12.56 2.99 -3.96
CA GLY A 57 -12.42 2.00 -2.91
C GLY A 57 -13.05 2.40 -1.57
N GLN A 58 -13.09 1.45 -0.64
CA GLN A 58 -13.53 1.72 0.71
C GLN A 58 -12.49 2.55 1.47
N ALA A 59 -12.93 3.65 2.09
CA ALA A 59 -12.11 4.43 3.01
C ALA A 59 -12.01 3.70 4.36
N LEU A 60 -10.93 2.96 4.57
CA LEU A 60 -10.68 2.20 5.80
C LEU A 60 -10.08 3.10 6.88
N SER A 61 -10.47 2.89 8.14
CA SER A 61 -9.74 3.44 9.27
C SER A 61 -8.37 2.77 9.39
N SER A 62 -7.39 3.42 10.00
CA SER A 62 -6.06 2.80 10.18
C SER A 62 -6.10 1.49 10.97
N ARG A 63 -7.03 1.35 11.92
CA ARG A 63 -7.26 0.08 12.64
C ARG A 63 -7.75 -1.01 11.69
N ALA A 64 -8.80 -0.71 10.92
CA ALA A 64 -9.35 -1.67 9.96
C ALA A 64 -8.32 -2.06 8.89
N PHE A 65 -7.53 -1.11 8.41
CA PHE A 65 -6.43 -1.38 7.50
C PHE A 65 -5.37 -2.28 8.14
N ALA A 66 -4.98 -2.03 9.39
CA ALA A 66 -4.03 -2.86 10.11
C ALA A 66 -4.52 -4.30 10.29
N ASP A 67 -5.78 -4.46 10.71
CA ASP A 67 -6.40 -5.77 10.90
C ASP A 67 -6.49 -6.53 9.56
N LEU A 68 -6.82 -5.84 8.47
CA LEU A 68 -6.80 -6.40 7.11
C LEU A 68 -5.41 -6.89 6.71
N LEU A 69 -4.36 -6.09 6.94
CA LEU A 69 -2.99 -6.50 6.63
C LEU A 69 -2.55 -7.71 7.47
N ALA A 70 -2.97 -7.79 8.73
CA ALA A 70 -2.61 -8.86 9.65
C ALA A 70 -3.31 -10.20 9.35
N ALA A 71 -4.46 -10.16 8.68
CA ALA A 71 -5.25 -11.35 8.36
C ALA A 71 -4.58 -12.30 7.35
N TYR A 72 -3.55 -11.83 6.64
CA TYR A 72 -2.88 -12.59 5.58
C TYR A 72 -1.37 -12.65 5.81
N SER A 73 -0.74 -13.76 5.43
CA SER A 73 0.72 -13.91 5.55
C SER A 73 1.48 -13.10 4.50
N ARG A 74 0.85 -12.80 3.36
CA ARG A 74 1.39 -11.99 2.27
C ARG A 74 0.32 -11.08 1.69
N VAL A 75 0.61 -9.79 1.60
CA VAL A 75 -0.27 -8.76 1.04
C VAL A 75 0.47 -8.02 -0.07
N GLN A 76 -0.20 -7.82 -1.20
CA GLN A 76 0.28 -6.98 -2.30
C GLN A 76 -0.60 -5.73 -2.39
N ILE A 77 -0.01 -4.57 -2.20
CA ILE A 77 -0.69 -3.28 -2.29
C ILE A 77 -0.32 -2.66 -3.63
N CYS A 78 -1.30 -2.50 -4.51
CA CYS A 78 -1.11 -1.99 -5.86
C CYS A 78 -1.48 -0.50 -5.93
N ILE A 79 -0.60 0.30 -6.53
CA ILE A 79 -0.84 1.71 -6.86
C ILE A 79 -0.78 1.88 -8.38
N GLY A 80 -1.89 2.37 -8.93
CA GLY A 80 -2.05 2.58 -10.37
C GLY A 80 -1.20 3.73 -10.91
N GLY A 81 -1.15 3.83 -12.24
CA GLY A 81 -0.52 4.95 -12.94
C GLY A 81 -1.44 6.18 -12.97
N PRO A 82 -1.10 7.20 -13.79
CA PRO A 82 -1.95 8.37 -14.00
C PRO A 82 -3.38 8.04 -14.43
N ASP A 83 -3.54 6.97 -15.21
CA ASP A 83 -4.84 6.50 -15.73
C ASP A 83 -5.50 5.43 -14.83
N GLY A 84 -4.98 5.25 -13.61
CA GLY A 84 -5.46 4.25 -12.66
C GLY A 84 -4.89 2.84 -12.89
N HIS A 85 -5.67 1.83 -12.50
CA HIS A 85 -5.29 0.41 -12.59
C HIS A 85 -5.70 -0.22 -13.92
N ALA A 86 -4.85 -1.10 -14.46
CA ALA A 86 -5.24 -1.97 -15.55
C ALA A 86 -6.42 -2.88 -15.13
N PRO A 87 -7.35 -3.23 -16.04
CA PRO A 87 -8.50 -4.08 -15.72
C PRO A 87 -8.12 -5.41 -15.06
N ALA A 88 -6.99 -6.01 -15.45
CA ALA A 88 -6.49 -7.25 -14.88
C ALA A 88 -6.15 -7.12 -13.38
N VAL A 89 -5.60 -5.97 -12.94
CA VAL A 89 -5.32 -5.73 -11.52
C VAL A 89 -6.62 -5.58 -10.74
N ARG A 90 -7.58 -4.80 -11.27
CA ARG A 90 -8.90 -4.64 -10.64
C ARG A 90 -9.66 -5.96 -10.52
N ALA A 91 -9.63 -6.79 -11.57
CA ALA A 91 -10.29 -8.10 -11.56
C ALA A 91 -9.65 -9.08 -10.56
N ARG A 92 -8.34 -8.96 -10.32
CA ARG A 92 -7.62 -9.78 -9.35
C ARG A 92 -7.67 -9.24 -7.92
N ALA A 93 -8.00 -7.97 -7.72
CA ALA A 93 -7.99 -7.36 -6.38
C ALA A 93 -9.01 -8.06 -5.46
N ASP A 94 -8.54 -8.49 -4.30
CA ASP A 94 -9.39 -9.07 -3.24
C ASP A 94 -10.07 -7.95 -2.43
N ALA A 95 -9.45 -6.76 -2.40
CA ALA A 95 -10.04 -5.55 -1.85
C ALA A 95 -9.66 -4.31 -2.67
N VAL A 96 -10.57 -3.34 -2.71
CA VAL A 96 -10.31 -2.00 -3.24
C VAL A 96 -10.43 -1.01 -2.10
N ALA A 97 -9.35 -0.28 -1.80
CA ALA A 97 -9.30 0.65 -0.68
C ALA A 97 -8.92 2.06 -1.17
N ALA A 98 -9.39 3.07 -0.46
CA ALA A 98 -9.12 4.48 -0.78
C ALA A 98 -8.50 5.19 0.43
N PHE A 99 -7.64 6.17 0.18
CA PHE A 99 -7.21 7.14 1.20
C PHE A 99 -8.13 8.35 1.33
N GLY A 100 -9.38 8.19 0.88
CA GLY A 100 -10.41 9.23 0.86
C GLY A 100 -11.02 9.42 -0.52
N PRO A 101 -12.06 10.25 -0.63
CA PRO A 101 -12.81 10.46 -1.88
C PRO A 101 -12.08 11.35 -2.89
N GLN A 102 -10.94 11.94 -2.51
CA GLN A 102 -10.17 12.84 -3.37
C GLN A 102 -9.22 12.05 -4.25
N THR A 103 -9.00 12.53 -5.47
CA THR A 103 -7.97 12.01 -6.37
C THR A 103 -6.60 12.50 -5.90
N TRP A 104 -5.77 11.56 -5.46
CA TRP A 104 -4.40 11.85 -5.02
C TRP A 104 -3.39 11.48 -6.11
N PRO A 105 -2.30 12.26 -6.28
CA PRO A 105 -1.21 11.85 -7.16
C PRO A 105 -0.64 10.51 -6.70
N HIS A 106 -0.47 9.54 -7.60
CA HIS A 106 0.04 8.20 -7.28
C HIS A 106 1.35 8.21 -6.46
N ARG A 107 2.23 9.20 -6.68
CA ARG A 107 3.46 9.35 -5.88
C ARG A 107 3.20 9.70 -4.42
N LEU A 108 2.17 10.50 -4.14
CA LEU A 108 1.75 10.79 -2.77
C LEU A 108 1.07 9.57 -2.14
N VAL A 109 0.24 8.86 -2.91
CA VAL A 109 -0.37 7.59 -2.48
C VAL A 109 0.70 6.57 -2.06
N ARG A 110 1.86 6.53 -2.75
CA ARG A 110 3.00 5.68 -2.35
C ARG A 110 3.49 6.02 -0.94
N LEU A 111 3.72 7.30 -0.65
CA LEU A 111 4.14 7.73 0.68
C LEU A 111 3.07 7.39 1.73
N MET A 112 1.80 7.67 1.43
CA MET A 112 0.68 7.37 2.33
C MET A 112 0.55 5.87 2.62
N ALA A 113 0.75 5.01 1.61
CA ALA A 113 0.73 3.56 1.78
C ALA A 113 1.87 3.07 2.68
N LEU A 114 3.10 3.55 2.48
CA LEU A 114 4.23 3.23 3.35
C LEU A 114 3.97 3.68 4.79
N GLU A 115 3.47 4.90 4.99
CA GLU A 115 3.12 5.41 6.31
C GLU A 115 2.03 4.55 6.97
N GLN A 116 0.98 4.15 6.25
CA GLN A 116 -0.09 3.31 6.79
C GLN A 116 0.37 1.88 7.09
N VAL A 117 1.33 1.33 6.34
CA VAL A 117 1.96 0.04 6.68
C VAL A 117 2.77 0.17 7.97
N TYR A 118 3.60 1.21 8.10
CA TYR A 118 4.30 1.50 9.35
C TYR A 118 3.32 1.66 10.51
N ARG A 119 2.24 2.42 10.31
CA ARG A 119 1.19 2.63 11.31
C ARG A 119 0.51 1.33 11.70
N ALA A 120 0.16 0.47 10.75
CA ALA A 120 -0.41 -0.85 11.00
C ALA A 120 0.51 -1.71 11.88
N GLN A 121 1.82 -1.70 11.60
CA GLN A 121 2.81 -2.35 12.45
C GLN A 121 2.77 -1.79 13.88
N GLN A 122 2.76 -0.47 14.07
CA GLN A 122 2.73 0.14 15.41
C GLN A 122 1.43 -0.19 16.16
N ILE A 123 0.29 -0.13 15.45
CA ILE A 123 -1.03 -0.50 15.94
C ILE A 123 -1.03 -1.92 16.52
N LEU A 124 -0.49 -2.88 15.76
CA LEU A 124 -0.53 -4.29 16.09
C LEU A 124 0.53 -4.69 17.12
N ALA A 125 1.62 -3.92 17.22
CA ALA A 125 2.60 -4.05 18.30
C ALA A 125 2.09 -3.48 19.65
N GLY A 126 0.89 -2.90 19.70
CA GLY A 126 0.32 -2.29 20.90
C GLY A 126 1.02 -0.98 21.30
N HIS A 127 1.76 -0.33 20.39
CA HIS A 127 2.44 0.92 20.70
C HIS A 127 1.44 2.09 20.82
N PRO A 128 1.68 3.08 21.72
CA PRO A 128 0.81 4.24 21.91
C PRO A 128 0.78 5.22 20.72
N TYR A 129 1.39 4.89 19.57
CA TYR A 129 1.41 5.73 18.38
C TYR A 129 -0.02 6.06 17.87
N HIS A 130 -1.00 5.23 18.26
CA HIS A 130 -2.42 5.54 18.18
C HIS A 130 -2.91 6.20 19.47
N ARG A 131 -2.64 7.50 19.61
CA ARG A 131 -3.54 8.36 20.40
C ARG A 131 -4.56 8.94 19.43
N ALA A 132 -5.83 8.73 19.77
CA ALA A 132 -7.01 9.13 19.03
C ALA A 132 -7.00 10.64 18.70
#